data_AF-A0A6G0S8R1-F1
#
_entry.id   AF-A0A6G0S8R1-F1
#
_cell.length_a   1.000
_cell.length_b   1.000
_cell.length_c   1.000
_cell.angle_alpha   90.00
_cell.angle_beta   90.00
_cell.angle_gamma   90.00
#
_symmetry.space_group_name_H-M   'P 1'
#
loop_
_entity.id
_entity.type
_entity.pdbx_description
1 polymer ?
#
loop_
_entity_poly.entity_id
_entity_poly.type
_entity_poly.pdbx_seq_one_letter_code
_entity_poly.pdbx_strand_id
1 'polypeptide(L)'
;MNEVRVLQSHFPEARVLICHFHVIKYLKDKRAKPEFGKVSSDDASHVDAAVPKMVYASSQEEYNTTRESLLGLCSRIGLEDFCKYFTKNWDSCQDMWVMHLRAKLPHFKNHTNNRLESFFGKLKDVINSSMSMAQCVEALVAGDKRAENEYK
;
A
#
# COMPACT_ATOMS: atom_id res chain seq x y z
N MET A 1 7.71 3.81 -11.02
CA MET A 1 6.63 2.81 -11.07
C MET A 1 6.43 2.39 -12.52
N ASN A 2 7.08 1.32 -12.92
CA ASN A 2 6.95 0.80 -14.29
C ASN A 2 5.68 -0.05 -14.41
N GLU A 3 5.32 -0.75 -13.35
CA GLU A 3 4.19 -1.68 -13.28
C GLU A 3 2.85 -0.96 -13.40
N VAL A 4 2.68 0.17 -12.71
CA VAL A 4 1.46 1.00 -12.84
C VAL A 4 1.28 1.48 -14.28
N ARG A 5 2.37 1.92 -14.92
CA ARG A 5 2.33 2.37 -16.31
C ARG A 5 1.98 1.24 -17.27
N VAL A 6 2.49 0.03 -17.02
CA VAL A 6 2.15 -1.17 -17.81
C VAL A 6 0.67 -1.54 -17.64
N LEU A 7 0.12 -1.47 -16.41
CA LEU A 7 -1.30 -1.71 -16.20
C LEU A 7 -2.16 -0.67 -16.92
N GLN A 8 -1.81 0.60 -16.82
CA GLN A 8 -2.51 1.69 -17.51
C GLN A 8 -2.44 1.57 -19.03
N SER A 9 -1.34 1.05 -19.60
CA SER A 9 -1.23 0.87 -21.05
C SER A 9 -2.09 -0.28 -21.58
N HIS A 10 -2.25 -1.36 -20.80
CA HIS A 10 -3.04 -2.53 -21.21
C HIS A 10 -4.52 -2.40 -20.82
N PHE A 11 -4.82 -1.64 -19.77
CA PHE A 11 -6.17 -1.45 -19.23
C PHE A 11 -6.43 0.05 -19.03
N PRO A 12 -6.55 0.84 -20.11
CA PRO A 12 -6.66 2.31 -20.02
C PRO A 12 -7.93 2.77 -19.28
N GLU A 13 -9.00 1.99 -19.34
CA GLU A 13 -10.26 2.27 -18.65
C GLU A 13 -10.26 1.83 -17.17
N ALA A 14 -9.25 1.06 -16.74
CA ALA A 14 -9.17 0.58 -15.38
C ALA A 14 -8.47 1.61 -14.48
N ARG A 15 -9.06 1.89 -13.32
CA ARG A 15 -8.37 2.65 -12.28
C ARG A 15 -7.52 1.73 -11.43
N VAL A 16 -6.22 1.95 -11.45
CA VAL A 16 -5.27 1.23 -10.58
C VAL A 16 -5.35 1.81 -9.18
N LEU A 17 -5.69 0.97 -8.20
CA LEU A 17 -5.72 1.35 -6.78
C LEU A 17 -4.61 0.64 -6.02
N ILE A 18 -4.01 1.34 -5.04
CA ILE A 18 -2.96 0.80 -4.18
C ILE A 18 -3.58 0.46 -2.82
N CYS A 19 -3.16 -0.68 -2.25
CA CYS A 19 -3.60 -1.13 -0.92
C CYS A 19 -3.17 -0.13 0.17
N HIS A 20 -4.12 0.38 0.98
CA HIS A 20 -3.83 1.38 2.02
C HIS A 20 -2.81 0.90 3.03
N PHE A 21 -2.89 -0.38 3.44
CA PHE A 21 -1.93 -0.98 4.36
C PHE A 21 -0.50 -0.85 3.84
N HIS A 22 -0.30 -1.21 2.57
CA HIS A 22 1.02 -1.14 1.93
C HIS A 22 1.48 0.29 1.68
N VAL A 23 0.58 1.23 1.39
CA VAL A 23 0.93 2.67 1.29
C VAL A 23 1.48 3.18 2.61
N ILE A 24 0.76 2.93 3.71
CA ILE A 24 1.15 3.37 5.05
C ILE A 24 2.50 2.76 5.43
N LYS A 25 2.66 1.45 5.28
CA LYS A 25 3.92 0.75 5.58
C LYS A 25 5.07 1.28 4.72
N TYR A 26 4.86 1.35 3.40
CA TYR A 26 5.91 1.76 2.47
C TYR A 26 6.39 3.19 2.72
N LEU A 27 5.49 4.16 2.94
CA LEU A 27 5.89 5.55 3.17
C LEU A 27 6.69 5.72 4.47
N LYS A 28 6.35 4.98 5.52
CA LYS A 28 7.11 4.95 6.79
C LYS A 28 8.50 4.35 6.58
N ASP A 29 8.58 3.19 5.92
CA ASP A 29 9.83 2.52 5.59
C ASP A 29 10.71 3.40 4.68
N LYS A 30 10.08 4.09 3.72
CA LYS A 30 10.75 4.96 2.76
C LYS A 30 11.33 6.19 3.45
N ARG A 31 10.59 6.84 4.36
CA ARG A 31 11.10 7.94 5.19
C ARG A 31 12.30 7.52 6.03
N ALA A 32 12.26 6.32 6.61
CA ALA A 32 13.33 5.79 7.45
C ALA A 32 14.65 5.50 6.70
N LYS A 33 14.67 5.59 5.37
CA LYS A 33 15.89 5.35 4.61
C LYS A 33 16.93 6.45 4.87
N PRO A 34 18.21 6.09 5.10
CA PRO A 34 19.28 7.06 5.34
C PRO A 34 19.45 8.11 4.25
N GLU A 35 19.08 7.78 3.01
CA GLU A 35 19.13 8.67 1.83
C GLU A 35 18.30 9.95 1.99
N PHE A 36 17.34 9.97 2.92
CA PHE A 36 16.50 11.15 3.18
C PHE A 36 16.90 11.95 4.41
N GLY A 37 17.98 11.56 5.10
CA GLY A 37 18.42 12.18 6.33
C GLY A 37 17.97 11.44 7.59
N LYS A 38 18.58 11.80 8.72
CA LYS A 38 18.26 11.26 10.04
C LYS A 38 17.50 12.30 10.83
N VAL A 39 16.41 11.88 11.46
CA VAL A 39 15.60 12.72 12.36
C VAL A 39 15.45 12.04 13.71
N SER A 40 15.00 12.80 14.71
CA SER A 40 14.68 12.24 16.02
C SER A 40 13.53 11.23 15.94
N SER A 41 13.42 10.34 16.94
CA SER A 41 12.28 9.41 17.03
C SER A 41 10.95 10.15 17.14
N ASP A 42 10.94 11.30 17.83
CA ASP A 42 9.74 12.10 18.02
C ASP A 42 9.30 12.73 16.71
N ASP A 43 10.22 13.38 15.98
CA ASP A 43 9.92 13.94 14.65
C ASP A 43 9.46 12.86 13.66
N ALA A 44 10.11 11.68 13.73
CA ALA A 44 9.72 10.54 12.92
C ALA A 44 8.27 10.11 13.21
N SER A 45 7.87 10.06 14.48
CA SER A 45 6.50 9.69 14.86
C SER A 45 5.45 10.66 14.31
N HIS A 46 5.76 11.96 14.28
CA HIS A 46 4.86 12.98 13.74
C HIS A 46 4.68 12.83 12.22
N VAL A 47 5.76 12.59 11.48
CA VAL A 47 5.71 12.30 10.04
C VAL A 47 4.90 11.03 9.78
N ASP A 48 5.12 9.97 10.56
CA ASP A 48 4.44 8.70 10.41
C ASP A 48 2.95 8.75 10.74
N ALA A 49 2.55 9.66 11.63
CA ALA A 49 1.16 9.90 11.99
C ALA A 49 0.42 10.69 10.90
N ALA A 50 1.11 11.49 10.09
CA ALA A 50 0.50 12.21 8.97
C ALA A 50 0.08 11.27 7.83
N VAL A 51 0.85 10.21 7.57
CA VAL A 51 0.58 9.24 6.49
C VAL A 51 -0.83 8.61 6.59
N PRO A 52 -1.23 7.94 7.69
CA PRO A 52 -2.56 7.36 7.79
C PRO A 52 -3.66 8.42 7.76
N LYS A 53 -3.44 9.62 8.32
CA LYS A 53 -4.40 10.73 8.24
C LYS A 53 -4.67 11.13 6.78
N MET A 54 -3.63 11.23 5.95
CA MET A 54 -3.79 11.49 4.52
C MET A 54 -4.47 10.33 3.79
N VAL A 55 -4.07 9.09 4.07
CA VAL A 55 -4.64 7.89 3.43
C VAL A 55 -6.14 7.78 3.69
N TYR A 56 -6.58 8.04 4.93
CA TYR A 56 -7.97 7.95 5.35
C TYR A 56 -8.72 9.29 5.34
N ALA A 57 -8.17 10.33 4.70
CA ALA A 57 -8.85 11.61 4.57
C ALA A 57 -10.24 11.43 3.93
N SER A 58 -11.24 12.08 4.53
CA SER A 58 -12.63 12.00 4.09
C SER A 58 -13.00 13.08 3.06
N SER A 59 -12.12 14.07 2.88
CA SER A 59 -12.27 15.16 1.92
C SER A 59 -10.91 15.65 1.41
N GLN A 60 -10.94 16.41 0.31
CA GLN A 60 -9.74 17.06 -0.22
C GLN A 60 -9.16 18.09 0.75
N GLU A 61 -10.02 18.75 1.54
CA GLU A 61 -9.62 19.74 2.54
C GLU A 61 -8.84 19.11 3.69
N GLU A 62 -9.34 17.99 4.25
CA GLU A 62 -8.64 17.22 5.28
C GLU A 62 -7.28 16.70 4.79
N TYR A 63 -7.25 16.21 3.54
CA TYR A 63 -6.03 15.78 2.89
C TYR A 63 -5.03 16.93 2.78
N ASN A 64 -5.44 18.07 2.22
CA ASN A 64 -4.59 19.23 2.00
C ASN A 64 -4.05 19.78 3.32
N THR A 65 -4.89 19.89 4.35
CA THR A 65 -4.50 20.34 5.69
C THR A 65 -3.41 19.45 6.29
N THR A 66 -3.58 18.14 6.18
CA THR A 66 -2.59 17.17 6.67
C THR A 66 -1.30 17.22 5.83
N ARG A 67 -1.43 17.36 4.50
CA ARG A 67 -0.30 17.50 3.57
C ARG A 67 0.54 18.73 3.91
N GLU A 68 -0.09 19.88 4.09
CA GLU A 68 0.59 21.14 4.41
C GLU A 68 1.30 21.06 5.76
N SER A 69 0.67 20.45 6.76
CA SER A 69 1.29 20.17 8.05
C SER A 69 2.54 19.29 7.91
N LEU A 70 2.47 18.24 7.08
CA LEU A 70 3.61 17.35 6.79
C LEU A 70 4.75 18.11 6.09
N LEU A 71 4.45 18.91 5.06
CA LEU A 71 5.45 19.69 4.33
C LEU A 71 6.14 20.72 5.24
N GLY A 72 5.36 21.43 6.08
CA GLY A 72 5.88 22.36 7.07
C GLY A 72 6.77 21.66 8.10
N LEU A 73 6.39 20.47 8.56
CA LEU A 73 7.21 19.66 9.45
C LEU A 73 8.53 19.25 8.76
N CYS A 74 8.48 18.67 7.56
CA CYS A 74 9.66 18.30 6.78
C CYS A 74 10.67 19.44 6.67
N SER A 75 10.21 20.66 6.34
CA SER A 75 11.07 21.83 6.20
C SER A 75 11.73 22.25 7.52
N ARG A 76 11.10 21.98 8.67
CA ARG A 76 11.65 22.31 9.98
C ARG A 76 12.70 21.30 10.45
N ILE A 77 12.56 20.04 10.04
CA ILE A 77 13.39 18.92 10.53
C ILE A 77 14.41 18.43 9.49
N GLY A 78 14.56 19.12 8.36
CA GLY A 78 15.56 18.80 7.32
C GLY A 78 15.25 17.54 6.50
N LEU A 79 13.95 17.26 6.24
CA LEU A 79 13.49 16.16 5.39
C LEU A 79 13.02 16.64 4.00
N GLU A 80 13.66 17.66 3.42
CA GLU A 80 13.22 18.24 2.15
C GLU A 80 13.23 17.22 1.01
N ASP A 81 14.23 16.33 0.96
CA ASP A 81 14.34 15.35 -0.12
C ASP A 81 13.29 14.24 -0.01
N PHE A 82 12.91 13.85 1.21
CA PHE A 82 11.76 12.96 1.41
C PHE A 82 10.47 13.65 0.94
N CYS A 83 10.28 14.92 1.30
CA CYS A 83 9.09 15.65 0.92
C CYS A 83 9.01 15.90 -0.60
N LYS A 84 10.13 16.20 -1.28
CA LYS A 84 10.20 16.24 -2.76
C LYS A 84 9.84 14.88 -3.37
N TYR A 85 10.38 13.79 -2.81
CA TYR A 85 10.03 12.44 -3.25
C TYR A 85 8.54 12.17 -3.07
N PHE A 86 7.97 12.49 -1.91
CA PHE A 86 6.55 12.31 -1.60
C PHE A 86 5.68 13.10 -2.58
N THR A 87 5.94 14.40 -2.76
CA THR A 87 5.16 15.24 -3.67
C THR A 87 5.20 14.71 -5.10
N LYS A 88 6.38 14.31 -5.58
CA LYS A 88 6.54 13.81 -6.95
C LYS A 88 5.91 12.45 -7.20
N ASN A 89 5.87 11.55 -6.21
CA ASN A 89 5.54 10.13 -6.44
C ASN A 89 4.24 9.68 -5.79
N TRP A 90 3.68 10.46 -4.86
CA TRP A 90 2.51 10.09 -4.07
C TRP A 90 1.44 11.17 -4.12
N ASP A 91 1.80 12.43 -3.85
CA ASP A 91 0.86 13.55 -3.93
C ASP A 91 0.35 13.77 -5.36
N SER A 92 1.13 13.42 -6.38
CA SER A 92 0.73 13.52 -7.78
C SER A 92 -0.27 12.45 -8.24
N CYS A 93 -0.53 11.42 -7.44
CA CYS A 93 -1.40 10.28 -7.79
C CYS A 93 -2.35 9.88 -6.64
N GLN A 94 -2.89 10.89 -5.95
CA GLN A 94 -3.79 10.72 -4.79
C GLN A 94 -4.98 9.79 -5.09
N ASP A 95 -5.50 9.81 -6.31
CA ASP A 95 -6.66 9.02 -6.74
C ASP A 95 -6.44 7.50 -6.61
N MET A 96 -5.19 7.05 -6.59
CA MET A 96 -4.84 5.65 -6.43
C MET A 96 -4.92 5.17 -4.97
N TRP A 97 -4.76 6.06 -3.99
CA TRP A 97 -4.48 5.66 -2.60
C TRP A 97 -5.17 6.47 -1.50
N VAL A 98 -5.83 7.58 -1.80
CA VAL A 98 -6.58 8.36 -0.81
C VAL A 98 -8.04 7.91 -0.77
N MET A 99 -8.59 7.78 0.44
CA MET A 99 -9.92 7.20 0.66
C MET A 99 -11.05 7.95 -0.04
N HIS A 100 -11.15 9.28 0.10
CA HIS A 100 -12.26 10.04 -0.48
C HIS A 100 -12.30 10.00 -2.01
N LEU A 101 -11.15 9.90 -2.67
CA LEU A 101 -11.04 9.86 -4.13
C LEU A 101 -11.45 8.51 -4.74
N ARG A 102 -11.52 7.46 -3.92
CA ARG A 102 -11.91 6.11 -4.35
C ARG A 102 -13.18 5.59 -3.68
N ALA A 103 -13.78 6.35 -2.76
CA ALA A 103 -14.98 5.96 -2.01
C ALA A 103 -16.19 5.61 -2.89
N LYS A 104 -16.26 6.17 -4.11
CA LYS A 104 -17.35 5.90 -5.07
C LYS A 104 -17.08 4.70 -5.98
N LEU A 105 -15.92 4.06 -5.90
CA LEU A 105 -15.56 2.95 -6.76
C LEU A 105 -16.02 1.62 -6.16
N PRO A 106 -16.45 0.65 -6.99
CA PRO A 106 -16.80 -0.69 -6.52
C PRO A 106 -15.51 -1.49 -6.20
N HIS A 107 -14.90 -1.21 -5.05
CA HIS A 107 -13.68 -1.88 -4.60
C HIS A 107 -13.93 -2.91 -3.49
N PHE A 108 -15.19 -3.25 -3.19
CA PHE A 108 -15.61 -4.28 -2.22
C PHE A 108 -14.91 -4.19 -0.85
N LYS A 109 -14.63 -2.96 -0.38
CA LYS A 109 -13.86 -2.70 0.86
C LYS A 109 -12.48 -3.38 0.91
N ASN A 110 -11.89 -3.74 -0.24
CA ASN A 110 -10.52 -4.24 -0.36
C ASN A 110 -9.48 -3.12 -0.18
N HIS A 111 -9.52 -2.44 0.97
CA HIS A 111 -8.58 -1.38 1.31
C HIS A 111 -7.30 -1.92 1.94
N THR A 112 -7.40 -3.04 2.65
CA THR A 112 -6.33 -3.67 3.43
C THR A 112 -5.89 -4.98 2.78
N ASN A 113 -4.85 -5.61 3.33
CA ASN A 113 -4.33 -6.87 2.84
C ASN A 113 -5.08 -8.10 3.39
N ASN A 114 -6.05 -7.96 4.29
CA ASN A 114 -6.70 -9.09 4.98
C ASN A 114 -7.18 -10.21 4.05
N ARG A 115 -7.80 -9.87 2.91
CA ARG A 115 -8.25 -10.85 1.91
C ARG A 115 -7.08 -11.58 1.24
N LEU A 116 -6.02 -10.85 0.92
CA LEU A 116 -4.79 -11.42 0.34
C LEU A 116 -4.05 -12.28 1.36
N GLU A 117 -3.90 -11.82 2.60
CA GLU A 117 -3.25 -12.59 3.68
C GLU A 117 -4.05 -13.86 4.01
N SER A 118 -5.39 -13.78 4.03
CA SER A 118 -6.24 -14.96 4.22
C SER A 118 -6.05 -15.97 3.08
N PHE A 119 -5.97 -15.51 1.84
CA PHE A 119 -5.68 -16.37 0.69
C PHE A 119 -4.26 -16.98 0.77
N PHE A 120 -3.25 -16.17 1.07
CA PHE A 120 -1.88 -16.65 1.25
C PHE A 120 -1.72 -17.60 2.43
N GLY A 121 -2.50 -17.42 3.51
CA GLY A 121 -2.56 -18.36 4.63
C GLY A 121 -2.96 -19.75 4.15
N LYS A 122 -4.06 -19.85 3.39
CA LYS A 122 -4.52 -21.12 2.81
C LYS A 122 -3.47 -21.77 1.90
N LEU A 123 -2.72 -20.98 1.13
CA LEU A 123 -1.63 -21.52 0.32
C LEU A 123 -0.50 -22.08 1.22
N LYS A 124 -0.10 -21.32 2.25
CA LYS A 124 0.95 -21.73 3.20
C LYS A 124 0.57 -22.95 4.04
N ASP A 125 -0.71 -23.24 4.20
CA ASP A 125 -1.17 -24.47 4.87
C ASP A 125 -0.87 -25.73 4.04
N VAL A 126 -0.71 -25.60 2.71
CA VAL A 126 -0.46 -26.72 1.80
C VAL A 126 0.94 -26.75 1.20
N ILE A 127 1.67 -25.63 1.22
CA ILE A 127 3.07 -25.55 0.73
C ILE A 127 4.03 -25.05 1.81
N ASN A 128 5.28 -25.50 1.75
CA ASN A 128 6.34 -25.02 2.65
C ASN A 128 7.68 -24.84 1.90
N SER A 129 8.66 -24.24 2.57
CA SER A 129 9.94 -23.85 1.98
C SER A 129 10.88 -25.00 1.62
N SER A 130 10.63 -26.24 2.10
CA SER A 130 11.46 -27.41 1.75
C SER A 130 10.95 -28.14 0.50
N MET A 131 9.77 -27.77 -0.02
CA MET A 131 9.19 -28.37 -1.20
C MET A 131 9.82 -27.81 -2.49
N SER A 132 10.09 -28.70 -3.43
CA SER A 132 10.40 -28.31 -4.81
C SER A 132 9.18 -27.68 -5.49
N MET A 133 9.41 -26.94 -6.59
CA MET A 133 8.33 -26.34 -7.37
C MET A 133 7.30 -27.36 -7.85
N ALA A 134 7.73 -28.56 -8.27
CA ALA A 134 6.82 -29.63 -8.68
C ALA A 134 5.93 -30.09 -7.53
N GLN A 135 6.51 -30.30 -6.35
CA GLN A 135 5.77 -30.67 -5.14
C GLN A 135 4.79 -29.57 -4.71
N CYS A 136 5.17 -28.29 -4.84
CA CYS A 136 4.26 -27.18 -4.57
C CYS A 136 3.03 -27.22 -5.49
N VAL A 137 3.23 -27.44 -6.80
CA VAL A 137 2.12 -27.54 -7.77
C VAL A 137 1.21 -28.73 -7.44
N GLU A 138 1.78 -29.90 -7.17
CA GLU A 138 1.01 -31.10 -6.78
C GLU A 138 0.18 -30.87 -5.52
N ALA A 139 0.77 -30.27 -4.49
CA ALA A 139 0.09 -29.98 -3.23
C ALA A 139 -1.04 -28.95 -3.39
N LEU A 140 -0.84 -27.93 -4.23
CA LEU A 140 -1.85 -26.94 -4.55
C LEU A 140 -3.05 -27.56 -5.28
N VAL A 141 -2.80 -28.36 -6.31
CA VAL A 141 -3.86 -29.06 -7.06
C VAL A 141 -4.61 -30.05 -6.16
N ALA A 142 -3.90 -30.78 -5.29
CA ALA A 142 -4.53 -31.68 -4.33
C ALA A 142 -5.36 -30.92 -3.28
N GLY A 143 -4.87 -29.76 -2.82
CA GLY A 143 -5.60 -28.89 -1.89
C GLY A 143 -6.90 -28.34 -2.48
N ASP A 144 -6.85 -27.88 -3.73
CA ASP A 144 -8.02 -27.36 -4.44
C ASP A 144 -9.12 -28.42 -4.61
N LYS A 145 -8.73 -29.64 -5.01
CA LYS A 145 -9.65 -30.79 -5.11
C LYS A 145 -10.30 -31.16 -3.77
N ARG A 146 -9.58 -31.04 -2.65
CA ARG A 146 -10.16 -31.29 -1.32
C ARG A 146 -11.21 -30.23 -0.97
N ALA A 147 -10.89 -28.96 -1.18
CA ALA A 147 -11.82 -27.88 -0.94
C ALA A 147 -13.10 -28.02 -1.78
N GLU A 148 -12.99 -28.37 -3.07
CA GLU A 148 -14.17 -28.58 -3.93
C GLU A 148 -15.12 -29.68 -3.42
N ASN A 149 -14.57 -30.73 -2.79
CA ASN A 149 -15.38 -31.82 -2.23
C ASN A 149 -16.03 -31.46 -0.89
N GLU A 150 -15.48 -30.51 -0.13
CA GLU A 150 -16.03 -30.04 1.16
C GLU A 150 -17.19 -29.04 0.99
N TYR A 151 -17.32 -28.41 -0.18
CA TYR A 151 -18.39 -27.45 -0.51
C TYR A 151 -19.58 -28.06 -1.28
N LYS A 152 -19.61 -29.39 -1.45
CA LYS A 152 -20.78 -30.13 -1.94
C LYS A 152 -21.64 -30.61 -0.78
#